data_AF-A0A2S2PJR1-F1
#
_entry.id   AF-A0A2S2PJR1-F1
#
_cell.length_a   1.000
_cell.length_b   1.000
_cell.length_c   1.000
_cell.angle_alpha   90.00
_cell.angle_beta   90.00
_cell.angle_gamma   90.00
#
_symmetry.space_group_name_H-M   'P 1'
#
loop_
_entity.id
_entity.type
_entity.pdbx_description
1 polymer ?
#
loop_
_entity_poly.entity_id
_entity_poly.type
_entity_poly.pdbx_seq_one_letter_code
_entity_poly.pdbx_strand_id
1 'polypeptide(L)'
;MYVLLHAYIKNYTKNVKYSSQIFLLITTGQMFMMNRFFDGAFLTFGVDVIRFLESDQEDRVDPMIFIFPRMTKCIFHKFGVSGEVETHDSICILPLNAVNEKIYVFLWFWFMILGVLSAAVIVYRFIIIVSPRMRVYLFCIRFRLIKRQAIGNIVRRSKLGDWMLLYVLGDNVDSVVFRDIVHDLSHRLEAYHNKNSTVRTVDA
;
A
#
# COMPACT_ATOMS: atom_id res chain seq x y z
N MET A 1 -23.45 22.20 12.54
CA MET A 1 -21.98 22.00 12.50
C MET A 1 -21.57 20.54 12.74
N TYR A 2 -21.94 19.91 13.86
CA TYR A 2 -21.56 18.52 14.18
C TYR A 2 -21.98 17.47 13.14
N VAL A 3 -23.21 17.56 12.61
CA VAL A 3 -23.73 16.61 11.59
C VAL A 3 -22.96 16.72 10.27
N LEU A 4 -22.59 17.93 9.85
CA LEU A 4 -21.78 18.16 8.65
C LEU A 4 -20.36 17.65 8.82
N LEU A 5 -19.75 17.87 9.99
CA LEU A 5 -18.42 17.35 10.32
C LEU A 5 -18.41 15.81 10.35
N HIS A 6 -19.46 15.20 10.90
CA HIS A 6 -19.63 13.74 10.92
C HIS A 6 -19.79 13.15 9.52
N ALA A 7 -20.64 13.77 8.69
CA ALA A 7 -20.82 13.38 7.30
C ALA A 7 -19.53 13.54 6.49
N TYR A 8 -18.83 14.67 6.65
CA TYR A 8 -17.56 14.97 6.00
C TYR A 8 -16.48 13.94 6.36
N ILE A 9 -16.32 13.61 7.64
CA ILE A 9 -15.29 12.66 8.08
C ILE A 9 -15.63 11.21 7.76
N LYS A 10 -16.92 10.85 7.76
CA LYS A 10 -17.37 9.55 7.25
C LYS A 10 -17.09 9.42 5.75
N ASN A 11 -17.28 10.49 4.98
CA ASN A 11 -16.95 10.53 3.55
C ASN A 11 -15.45 10.48 3.33
N TYR A 12 -14.67 11.24 4.09
CA TYR A 12 -13.21 11.23 4.04
C TYR A 12 -12.65 9.82 4.33
N THR A 13 -13.14 9.17 5.38
CA THR A 13 -12.72 7.80 5.74
C THR A 13 -13.11 6.79 4.67
N LYS A 14 -14.30 6.93 4.07
CA LYS A 14 -14.71 6.11 2.92
C LYS A 14 -13.76 6.34 1.74
N ASN A 15 -13.54 7.58 1.34
CA ASN A 15 -12.69 7.95 0.21
C ASN A 15 -11.26 7.44 0.41
N VAL A 16 -10.71 7.54 1.61
CA VAL A 16 -9.38 7.04 1.96
C VAL A 16 -9.31 5.50 1.93
N LYS A 17 -10.39 4.79 2.29
CA LYS A 17 -10.48 3.32 2.13
C LYS A 17 -10.51 2.92 0.66
N TYR A 18 -11.37 3.56 -0.13
CA TYR A 18 -11.47 3.32 -1.57
C TYR A 18 -10.16 3.65 -2.28
N SER A 19 -9.50 4.75 -1.92
CA SER A 19 -8.22 5.16 -2.48
C SER A 19 -7.13 4.10 -2.25
N SER A 20 -6.99 3.55 -1.04
CA SER A 20 -5.98 2.50 -0.77
C SER A 20 -6.28 1.20 -1.52
N GLN A 21 -7.54 0.84 -1.71
CA GLN A 21 -7.93 -0.34 -2.50
C GLN A 21 -7.66 -0.14 -3.99
N ILE A 22 -8.01 1.03 -4.53
CA ILE A 22 -7.73 1.41 -5.92
C ILE A 22 -6.22 1.41 -6.16
N PHE A 23 -5.43 1.95 -5.25
CA PHE A 23 -3.97 1.96 -5.37
C PHE A 23 -3.40 0.54 -5.43
N LEU A 24 -3.82 -0.36 -4.54
CA LEU A 24 -3.42 -1.77 -4.59
C LEU A 24 -3.80 -2.43 -5.92
N LEU A 25 -5.05 -2.22 -6.38
CA LEU A 25 -5.53 -2.76 -7.64
C LEU A 25 -4.72 -2.25 -8.84
N ILE A 26 -4.36 -0.96 -8.85
CA ILE A 26 -3.52 -0.38 -9.88
C ILE A 26 -2.13 -1.03 -9.82
N THR A 27 -1.49 -1.11 -8.67
CA THR A 27 -0.15 -1.72 -8.54
C THR A 27 -0.15 -3.19 -8.97
N THR A 28 -1.10 -3.99 -8.51
CA THR A 28 -1.21 -5.41 -8.92
C THR A 28 -1.56 -5.55 -10.40
N GLY A 29 -2.44 -4.70 -10.93
CA GLY A 29 -2.80 -4.68 -12.35
C GLY A 29 -1.60 -4.33 -13.25
N GLN A 30 -0.82 -3.32 -12.88
CA GLN A 30 0.41 -2.95 -13.57
C GLN A 30 1.44 -4.09 -13.54
N MET A 31 1.59 -4.75 -12.38
CA MET A 31 2.47 -5.93 -12.24
C MET A 31 2.04 -7.07 -13.18
N PHE A 32 0.73 -7.35 -13.27
CA PHE A 32 0.21 -8.40 -14.13
C PHE A 32 0.33 -8.07 -15.62
N MET A 33 0.05 -6.82 -16.01
CA MET A 33 0.22 -6.36 -17.38
C MET A 33 1.69 -6.47 -17.82
N MET A 34 2.61 -6.07 -16.94
CA MET A 34 4.05 -6.21 -17.17
C MET A 34 4.47 -7.67 -17.28
N ASN A 35 3.92 -8.54 -16.42
CA ASN A 35 4.15 -9.97 -16.51
C ASN A 35 3.66 -10.56 -17.84
N ARG A 36 2.51 -10.11 -18.34
CA ARG A 36 1.99 -10.55 -19.64
C ARG A 36 2.82 -10.05 -20.81
N PHE A 37 3.43 -8.86 -20.68
CA PHE A 37 4.34 -8.29 -21.67
C PHE A 37 5.65 -9.07 -21.77
N PHE A 38 6.17 -9.55 -20.63
CA PHE A 38 7.39 -10.37 -20.55
C PHE A 38 7.14 -11.88 -20.59
N ASP A 39 6.03 -12.30 -21.19
CA ASP A 39 5.68 -13.72 -21.38
C ASP A 39 5.74 -14.57 -20.09
N GLY A 40 5.37 -13.97 -18.96
CA GLY A 40 5.31 -14.65 -17.65
C GLY A 40 6.59 -14.58 -16.81
N ALA A 41 7.68 -14.02 -17.34
CA ALA A 41 8.97 -13.99 -16.64
C ALA A 41 9.09 -12.86 -15.60
N PHE A 42 8.21 -11.85 -15.62
CA PHE A 42 8.34 -10.68 -14.75
C PHE A 42 8.07 -10.98 -13.27
N LEU A 43 7.19 -11.94 -12.94
CA LEU A 43 6.90 -12.24 -11.54
C LEU A 43 8.05 -12.96 -10.84
N THR A 44 8.73 -13.89 -11.52
CA THR A 44 9.88 -14.61 -10.97
C THR A 44 11.17 -13.80 -11.05
N PHE A 45 11.18 -12.79 -11.92
CA PHE A 45 12.31 -11.92 -12.22
C PHE A 45 13.20 -11.55 -11.02
N GLY A 46 12.64 -10.91 -9.99
CA GLY A 46 13.46 -10.46 -8.87
C GLY A 46 14.00 -11.58 -7.98
N VAL A 47 13.31 -12.73 -7.93
CA VAL A 47 13.85 -13.92 -7.26
C VAL A 47 15.03 -14.48 -8.05
N ASP A 48 14.92 -14.48 -9.38
CA ASP A 48 15.99 -14.94 -10.27
C ASP A 48 17.21 -14.00 -10.22
N VAL A 49 17.00 -12.69 -10.08
CA VAL A 49 18.09 -11.71 -9.83
C VAL A 49 18.79 -11.93 -8.49
N ILE A 50 18.05 -12.22 -7.42
CA ILE A 50 18.66 -12.50 -6.10
C ILE A 50 19.48 -13.79 -6.17
N ARG A 51 18.94 -14.84 -6.79
CA ARG A 51 19.66 -16.11 -7.00
C ARG A 51 20.91 -15.93 -7.86
N PHE A 52 20.83 -15.09 -8.89
CA PHE A 52 21.97 -14.74 -9.73
C PHE A 52 23.09 -14.05 -8.94
N LEU A 53 22.74 -13.11 -8.04
CA LEU A 53 23.72 -12.44 -7.18
C LEU A 53 24.42 -13.40 -6.21
N GLU A 54 23.74 -14.47 -5.81
CA GLU A 54 24.27 -15.49 -4.89
C GLU A 54 25.09 -16.59 -5.61
N SER A 55 24.90 -16.77 -6.93
CA SER A 55 25.58 -17.81 -7.72
C SER A 55 27.06 -17.50 -8.05
N ASP A 56 27.87 -18.55 -8.23
CA ASP A 56 29.30 -18.45 -8.58
C ASP A 56 29.53 -17.86 -9.98
N GLN A 57 30.65 -17.16 -10.14
CA GLN A 57 30.92 -16.24 -11.26
C GLN A 57 31.02 -16.91 -12.64
N GLU A 58 31.25 -18.23 -12.70
CA GLU A 58 31.43 -18.99 -13.96
C GLU A 58 30.10 -19.41 -14.63
N ASP A 59 29.01 -19.57 -13.88
CA ASP A 59 27.69 -20.00 -14.39
C ASP A 59 26.65 -18.87 -14.45
N ARG A 60 27.09 -17.62 -14.30
CA ARG A 60 26.23 -16.44 -14.26
C ARG A 60 25.65 -16.10 -15.64
N VAL A 61 24.50 -16.68 -15.97
CA VAL A 61 23.66 -16.20 -17.07
C VAL A 61 22.62 -15.22 -16.52
N ASP A 62 22.74 -13.94 -16.91
CA ASP A 62 21.72 -12.94 -16.59
C ASP A 62 20.36 -13.45 -17.13
N PRO A 63 19.32 -13.65 -16.29
CA PRO A 63 18.00 -14.11 -16.73
C PRO A 63 17.39 -13.21 -17.82
N MET A 64 17.87 -11.97 -17.89
CA MET A 64 17.40 -10.95 -18.80
C MET A 64 17.96 -11.05 -20.23
N ILE A 65 19.02 -11.82 -20.48
CA ILE A 65 19.60 -11.97 -21.83
C ILE A 65 18.59 -12.56 -22.82
N PHE A 66 17.72 -13.45 -22.34
CA PHE A 66 16.69 -14.10 -23.16
C PHE A 66 15.52 -13.17 -23.51
N ILE A 67 15.23 -12.19 -22.67
CA ILE A 67 14.11 -11.25 -22.83
C ILE A 67 14.56 -9.97 -23.56
N PHE A 68 15.77 -9.50 -23.25
CA PHE A 68 16.35 -8.26 -23.77
C PHE A 68 17.77 -8.50 -24.32
N PRO A 69 17.90 -9.02 -25.56
CA PRO A 69 19.20 -9.23 -26.16
C PRO A 69 19.91 -7.90 -26.38
N ARG A 70 21.13 -7.78 -25.84
CA ARG A 70 22.01 -6.62 -26.01
C ARG A 70 22.75 -6.63 -27.34
N MET A 71 22.88 -7.80 -27.97
CA MET A 71 23.55 -8.00 -29.25
C MET A 71 22.70 -8.90 -30.16
N THR A 72 22.71 -8.63 -31.47
CA THR A 72 22.00 -9.44 -32.49
C THR A 72 22.84 -9.61 -33.73
N LYS A 73 22.58 -10.68 -34.50
CA LYS A 73 23.21 -10.93 -35.80
C LYS A 73 22.46 -10.14 -36.88
N CYS A 74 23.13 -9.18 -37.49
CA CYS A 74 22.63 -8.41 -38.62
C CYS A 74 23.23 -8.92 -39.92
N ILE A 75 22.38 -9.31 -40.87
CA ILE A 75 22.77 -9.77 -42.20
C ILE A 75 22.70 -8.57 -43.15
N PHE A 76 23.83 -8.20 -43.75
CA PHE A 76 23.90 -7.17 -44.76
C PHE A 76 24.10 -7.81 -46.13
N HIS A 77 23.21 -7.51 -47.08
CA HIS A 77 23.34 -7.91 -48.47
C HIS A 77 24.07 -6.80 -49.23
N LYS A 78 25.23 -7.09 -49.80
CA LYS A 78 25.97 -6.18 -50.68
C LYS A 78 26.20 -6.82 -52.04
N PHE A 79 26.23 -6.00 -53.09
CA PHE A 79 26.57 -6.46 -54.42
C PHE A 79 28.08 -6.41 -54.62
N GLY A 80 28.69 -7.54 -54.98
CA GLY A 80 30.10 -7.63 -55.30
C GLY A 80 30.44 -6.99 -56.64
N VAL A 81 31.73 -6.86 -56.95
CA VAL A 81 32.24 -6.31 -58.22
C VAL A 81 31.77 -7.09 -59.46
N SER A 82 31.35 -8.35 -59.27
CA SER A 82 30.81 -9.26 -60.27
C SER A 82 29.28 -9.22 -60.42
N GLY A 83 28.57 -8.42 -59.59
CA GLY A 83 27.10 -8.38 -59.56
C GLY A 83 26.43 -9.49 -58.74
N GLU A 84 27.20 -10.41 -58.15
CA GLU A 84 26.72 -11.44 -57.22
C GLU A 84 26.31 -10.79 -55.87
N VAL A 85 25.27 -11.32 -55.22
CA VAL A 85 24.85 -10.89 -53.88
C VAL A 85 25.72 -11.59 -52.84
N GLU A 86 26.62 -10.85 -52.21
CA GLU A 86 27.44 -11.31 -51.09
C GLU A 86 26.76 -10.96 -49.76
N THR A 87 26.57 -11.98 -48.90
CA THR A 87 26.00 -11.82 -47.55
C THR A 87 27.10 -11.63 -46.52
N HIS A 88 27.08 -10.49 -45.82
CA HIS A 88 27.98 -10.21 -44.71
C HIS A 88 27.24 -10.25 -43.38
N ASP A 89 27.67 -11.17 -42.51
CA ASP A 89 27.20 -11.29 -41.15
C ASP A 89 27.96 -10.33 -40.23
N SER A 90 27.24 -9.54 -39.44
CA SER A 90 27.81 -8.59 -38.49
C SER A 90 27.06 -8.63 -37.16
N ILE A 91 27.72 -8.20 -36.09
CA ILE A 91 27.12 -8.12 -34.75
C ILE A 91 26.66 -6.68 -34.53
N CYS A 92 25.37 -6.51 -34.27
CA CYS A 92 24.75 -5.24 -33.91
C CYS A 92 24.52 -5.17 -32.40
N ILE A 93 24.74 -3.99 -31.81
CA ILE A 93 24.41 -3.71 -30.40
C ILE A 93 23.05 -3.02 -30.35
N LEU A 94 22.21 -3.35 -29.36
CA LEU A 94 20.95 -2.67 -29.07
C LEU A 94 21.09 -1.86 -27.76
N PRO A 95 21.47 -0.57 -27.83
CA PRO A 95 21.68 0.26 -26.64
C PRO A 95 20.41 0.40 -25.79
N LEU A 96 19.24 0.43 -26.45
CA LEU A 96 17.95 0.56 -25.79
C LEU A 96 17.64 -0.63 -24.86
N ASN A 97 18.02 -1.85 -25.27
CA ASN A 97 17.81 -3.05 -24.47
C ASN A 97 18.72 -3.10 -23.24
N ALA A 98 19.94 -2.57 -23.34
CA ALA A 98 20.84 -2.45 -22.19
C ALA A 98 20.29 -1.49 -21.12
N VAL A 99 19.63 -0.40 -21.54
CA VAL A 99 18.96 0.52 -20.61
C VAL A 99 17.71 -0.11 -20.00
N ASN A 100 16.87 -0.75 -20.83
CA ASN A 100 15.66 -1.43 -20.38
C ASN A 100 15.98 -2.50 -19.34
N GLU A 101 17.03 -3.29 -19.56
CA GLU A 101 17.50 -4.29 -18.60
C GLU A 101 17.65 -3.68 -17.19
N LYS A 102 18.30 -2.52 -17.05
CA LYS A 102 18.51 -1.93 -15.71
C LYS A 102 17.24 -1.30 -15.12
N ILE A 103 16.42 -0.67 -15.96
CA ILE A 103 15.17 -0.02 -15.51
C ILE A 103 14.17 -1.08 -15.01
N TYR A 104 14.01 -2.20 -15.73
CA TYR A 104 13.05 -3.24 -15.33
C TYR A 104 13.46 -3.96 -14.04
N VAL A 105 14.77 -4.10 -13.77
CA VAL A 105 15.25 -4.54 -12.45
C VAL A 105 14.76 -3.61 -11.35
N PHE A 106 15.01 -2.32 -11.51
CA PHE A 106 14.62 -1.32 -10.52
C PHE A 106 13.09 -1.28 -10.31
N LEU A 107 12.32 -1.31 -11.39
CA LEU A 107 10.86 -1.28 -11.35
C LEU A 107 10.26 -2.49 -10.62
N TRP A 108 10.85 -3.68 -10.77
CA TRP A 108 10.37 -4.87 -10.08
C TRP A 108 10.46 -4.72 -8.56
N PHE A 109 11.63 -4.31 -8.04
CA PHE A 109 11.83 -4.09 -6.61
C PHE A 109 10.92 -2.96 -6.10
N TRP A 110 10.77 -1.91 -6.91
CA TRP A 110 9.88 -0.80 -6.61
C TRP A 110 8.42 -1.25 -6.47
N PHE A 111 7.88 -2.02 -7.42
CA PHE A 111 6.50 -2.52 -7.33
C PHE A 111 6.29 -3.50 -6.18
N MET A 112 7.30 -4.34 -5.87
CA MET A 112 7.23 -5.22 -4.70
C MET A 112 7.16 -4.41 -3.39
N ILE A 113 7.99 -3.38 -3.23
CA ILE A 113 7.95 -2.50 -2.05
C ILE A 113 6.59 -1.78 -1.95
N LEU A 114 6.12 -1.18 -3.05
CA LEU A 114 4.81 -0.50 -3.08
C LEU A 114 3.66 -1.46 -2.76
N GLY A 115 3.70 -2.69 -3.30
CA GLY A 115 2.73 -3.73 -3.03
C GLY A 115 2.71 -4.11 -1.54
N VAL A 116 3.87 -4.36 -0.94
CA VAL A 116 4.01 -4.70 0.49
C VAL A 116 3.53 -3.56 1.38
N LEU A 117 3.95 -2.32 1.12
CA LEU A 117 3.50 -1.15 1.90
C LEU A 117 1.98 -0.97 1.82
N SER A 118 1.40 -1.14 0.63
CA SER A 118 -0.04 -1.03 0.42
C SER A 118 -0.80 -2.12 1.15
N ALA A 119 -0.32 -3.37 1.06
CA ALA A 119 -0.89 -4.50 1.78
C ALA A 119 -0.80 -4.29 3.30
N ALA A 120 0.34 -3.82 3.81
CA ALA A 120 0.54 -3.52 5.23
C ALA A 120 -0.46 -2.48 5.74
N VAL A 121 -0.71 -1.40 4.97
CA VAL A 121 -1.72 -0.39 5.33
C VAL A 121 -3.13 -0.99 5.37
N ILE A 122 -3.47 -1.88 4.44
CA ILE A 122 -4.78 -2.55 4.41
C ILE A 122 -4.92 -3.49 5.61
N VAL A 123 -3.90 -4.28 5.91
CA VAL A 123 -3.88 -5.19 7.07
C VAL A 123 -3.99 -4.39 8.38
N TYR A 124 -3.22 -3.32 8.53
CA TYR A 124 -3.31 -2.42 9.68
C TYR A 124 -4.73 -1.88 9.88
N ARG A 125 -5.37 -1.41 8.82
CA ARG A 125 -6.77 -0.93 8.86
C ARG A 125 -7.75 -2.05 9.17
N PHE A 126 -7.53 -3.25 8.63
CA PHE A 126 -8.36 -4.42 8.90
C PHE A 126 -8.30 -4.80 10.38
N ILE A 127 -7.10 -4.84 10.97
CA ILE A 127 -6.90 -5.11 12.40
C ILE A 127 -7.64 -4.07 13.27
N ILE A 128 -7.60 -2.79 12.92
CA ILE A 128 -8.35 -1.73 13.62
C ILE A 128 -9.86 -1.94 13.51
N ILE A 129 -10.36 -2.41 12.36
CA ILE A 129 -11.79 -2.66 12.16
C ILE A 129 -12.26 -3.86 12.99
N VAL A 130 -11.47 -4.93 13.05
CA VAL A 130 -11.84 -6.16 13.77
C VAL A 130 -11.66 -6.01 15.29
N SER A 131 -10.56 -5.38 15.74
CA SER A 131 -10.19 -5.35 17.15
C SER A 131 -10.49 -3.99 17.81
N PRO A 132 -11.52 -3.89 18.66
CA PRO A 132 -11.74 -2.69 19.47
C PRO A 132 -10.63 -2.48 20.51
N ARG A 133 -9.89 -3.54 20.90
CA ARG A 133 -8.74 -3.41 21.81
C ARG A 133 -7.58 -2.65 21.17
N MET A 134 -7.33 -2.89 19.88
CA MET A 134 -6.30 -2.16 19.13
C MET A 134 -6.64 -0.68 18.99
N ARG A 135 -7.92 -0.32 18.88
CA ARG A 135 -8.37 1.08 18.88
C ARG A 135 -8.04 1.80 20.18
N VAL A 136 -8.29 1.17 21.33
CA VAL A 136 -7.93 1.72 22.64
C VAL A 136 -6.42 1.89 22.74
N TYR A 137 -5.66 0.87 22.32
CA TYR A 137 -4.20 0.91 22.37
C TYR A 137 -3.61 2.04 21.52
N LEU A 138 -4.07 2.22 20.28
CA LEU A 138 -3.66 3.31 19.40
C LEU A 138 -3.96 4.70 20.00
N PHE A 139 -5.16 4.87 20.55
CA PHE A 139 -5.52 6.12 21.23
C PHE A 139 -4.62 6.41 22.43
N CYS A 140 -4.30 5.39 23.23
CA CYS A 140 -3.43 5.54 24.40
C CYS A 140 -1.97 5.82 24.03
N ILE A 141 -1.45 5.26 22.93
CA ILE A 141 -0.09 5.57 22.45
C ILE A 141 -0.02 7.03 21.99
N ARG A 142 -0.98 7.46 21.17
CA ARG A 142 -0.98 8.81 20.59
C ARG A 142 -1.25 9.87 21.67
N PHE A 143 -2.23 9.63 22.53
CA PHE A 143 -2.71 10.58 23.55
C PHE A 143 -2.39 10.07 24.96
N ARG A 144 -1.10 10.06 25.32
CA ARG A 144 -0.60 9.57 26.63
C ARG A 144 -1.17 10.34 27.84
N LEU A 145 -1.65 11.57 27.63
CA LEU A 145 -2.24 12.44 28.65
C LEU A 145 -3.64 12.00 29.12
N ILE A 146 -4.29 11.07 28.41
CA ILE A 146 -5.68 10.70 28.66
C ILE A 146 -5.76 9.37 29.41
N LYS A 147 -6.61 9.30 30.46
CA LYS A 147 -6.85 8.07 31.23
C LYS A 147 -7.42 6.96 30.33
N ARG A 148 -6.82 5.76 30.43
CA ARG A 148 -7.21 4.57 29.65
C ARG A 148 -8.68 4.15 29.87
N GLN A 149 -9.24 4.41 31.06
CA GLN A 149 -10.63 4.11 31.39
C GLN A 149 -11.62 4.97 30.57
N ALA A 150 -11.39 6.29 30.48
CA ALA A 150 -12.24 7.19 29.70
C ALA A 150 -12.24 6.81 28.21
N ILE A 151 -11.06 6.51 27.65
CA ILE A 151 -10.92 6.02 26.27
C ILE A 151 -11.63 4.68 26.09
N GLY A 152 -11.45 3.74 27.02
CA GLY A 152 -12.10 2.43 26.97
C GLY A 152 -13.63 2.53 26.94
N ASN A 153 -14.21 3.42 27.75
CA ASN A 153 -15.66 3.65 27.80
C ASN A 153 -16.17 4.28 26.51
N ILE A 154 -15.44 5.23 25.93
CA ILE A 154 -15.78 5.83 24.64
C ILE A 154 -15.69 4.79 23.53
N VAL A 155 -14.57 4.10 23.36
CA VAL A 155 -14.35 3.13 22.26
C VAL A 155 -15.37 1.99 22.30
N ARG A 156 -15.75 1.52 23.50
CA ARG A 156 -16.71 0.43 23.65
C ARG A 156 -18.15 0.84 23.34
N ARG A 157 -18.49 2.13 23.51
CA ARG A 157 -19.84 2.66 23.32
C ARG A 157 -20.02 3.43 22.00
N SER A 158 -18.93 3.86 21.37
CA SER A 158 -18.94 4.66 20.14
C SER A 158 -18.88 3.79 18.89
N LYS A 159 -19.47 4.27 17.80
CA LYS A 159 -19.39 3.59 16.49
C LYS A 159 -17.99 3.84 15.88
N LEU A 160 -17.62 2.98 14.93
CA LEU A 160 -16.32 3.04 14.24
C LEU A 160 -16.02 4.42 13.61
N GLY A 161 -17.06 5.10 13.10
CA GLY A 161 -16.95 6.45 12.55
C GLY A 161 -16.69 7.52 13.61
N ASP A 162 -17.30 7.41 14.78
CA ASP A 162 -17.15 8.39 15.88
C ASP A 162 -15.75 8.30 16.49
N TRP A 163 -15.23 7.06 16.64
CA TRP A 163 -13.86 6.85 17.09
C TRP A 163 -12.84 7.46 16.11
N MET A 164 -13.06 7.27 14.81
CA MET A 164 -12.15 7.81 13.80
C MET A 164 -12.25 9.35 13.71
N LEU A 165 -13.44 9.91 13.89
CA LEU A 165 -13.65 11.35 14.06
C LEU A 165 -12.83 11.89 15.23
N LEU A 166 -12.93 11.26 16.40
CA LEU A 166 -12.15 11.67 17.57
C LEU A 166 -10.65 11.50 17.33
N TYR A 167 -10.23 10.44 16.63
CA TYR A 167 -8.83 10.22 16.28
C TYR A 167 -8.26 11.35 15.42
N VAL A 168 -8.99 11.74 14.36
CA VAL A 168 -8.59 12.84 13.45
C VAL A 168 -8.67 14.18 14.16
N LEU A 169 -9.68 14.39 15.00
CA LEU A 169 -9.83 15.62 15.78
C LEU A 169 -8.63 15.81 16.72
N GLY A 170 -8.21 14.76 17.43
CA GLY A 170 -7.04 14.84 18.31
C GLY A 170 -5.73 15.09 17.57
N ASP A 171 -5.67 14.82 16.26
CA ASP A 171 -4.51 15.14 15.43
C ASP A 171 -4.45 16.64 15.05
N ASN A 172 -5.61 17.31 15.03
CA ASN A 172 -5.74 18.71 14.63
C ASN A 172 -5.93 19.67 15.82
N VAL A 173 -6.09 19.15 17.04
CA VAL A 173 -6.36 19.92 18.26
C VAL A 173 -5.22 19.71 19.26
N ASP A 174 -4.89 20.74 20.04
CA ASP A 174 -3.87 20.63 21.08
C ASP A 174 -4.19 19.49 22.07
N SER A 175 -3.14 18.77 22.47
CA SER A 175 -3.25 17.57 23.31
C SER A 175 -3.91 17.82 24.68
N VAL A 176 -3.78 19.03 25.24
CA VAL A 176 -4.39 19.43 26.51
C VAL A 176 -5.89 19.67 26.33
N VAL A 177 -6.27 20.42 25.28
CA VAL A 177 -7.68 20.69 24.96
C VAL A 177 -8.41 19.39 24.59
N PHE A 178 -7.76 18.54 23.80
CA PHE A 178 -8.32 17.26 23.40
C PHE A 178 -8.57 16.33 24.59
N ARG A 179 -7.67 16.32 25.59
CA ARG A 179 -7.87 15.55 26.83
C ARG A 179 -9.14 15.99 27.55
N ASP A 180 -9.36 17.29 27.68
CA ASP A 180 -10.52 17.82 28.41
C ASP A 180 -11.83 17.51 27.68
N ILE A 181 -11.83 17.60 26.34
CA ILE A 181 -12.96 17.17 25.48
C ILE A 181 -13.26 15.68 25.68
N VAL A 182 -12.24 14.83 25.67
CA VAL A 182 -12.41 13.37 25.81
C VAL A 182 -12.95 13.02 27.20
N HIS A 183 -12.50 13.72 28.25
CA HIS A 183 -12.99 13.51 29.60
C HIS A 183 -14.46 13.93 29.75
N ASP A 184 -14.83 15.13 29.29
CA ASP A 184 -16.23 15.61 29.31
C ASP A 184 -17.15 14.69 28.50
N LEU A 185 -16.70 14.25 27.32
CA LEU A 185 -17.45 13.33 26.48
C LEU A 185 -17.68 11.97 27.18
N SER A 186 -16.67 11.44 27.87
CA SER A 186 -16.82 10.18 28.60
C SER A 186 -17.87 10.27 29.71
N HIS A 187 -17.88 11.37 30.46
CA HIS A 187 -18.84 11.60 31.55
C HIS A 187 -20.28 11.77 31.02
N ARG A 188 -20.46 12.52 29.92
CA ARG A 188 -21.78 12.69 29.27
C ARG A 188 -22.31 11.37 28.71
N LEU A 189 -21.45 10.54 28.13
CA LEU A 189 -21.84 9.21 27.62
C LEU A 189 -22.24 8.26 28.75
N GLU A 190 -21.63 8.37 29.92
CA GLU A 190 -22.05 7.63 31.11
C GLU A 190 -23.40 8.09 31.64
N ALA A 191 -23.58 9.41 31.80
CA ALA A 191 -24.83 9.99 32.26
C ALA A 191 -26.01 9.68 31.33
N TYR A 192 -25.84 9.80 30.00
CA TYR A 192 -26.87 9.47 29.02
C TYR A 192 -27.27 8.00 29.08
N HIS A 193 -26.29 7.11 29.25
CA HIS A 193 -26.55 5.68 29.36
C HIS A 193 -27.32 5.36 30.64
N ASN A 194 -26.89 5.90 31.80
CA ASN A 194 -27.56 5.68 33.07
C ASN A 194 -29.02 6.15 33.01
N LYS A 195 -29.28 7.31 32.42
CA LYS A 195 -30.65 7.84 32.22
C LYS A 195 -31.51 6.91 31.36
N ASN A 196 -30.96 6.40 30.25
CA ASN A 196 -31.69 5.44 29.40
C ASN A 196 -31.94 4.09 30.09
N SER A 197 -31.05 3.65 30.98
CA SER A 197 -31.23 2.43 31.77
C SER A 197 -32.36 2.59 32.79
N THR A 198 -32.44 3.74 33.47
CA THR A 198 -33.50 4.02 34.46
C THR A 198 -34.88 4.14 33.81
N VAL A 199 -34.98 4.76 32.63
CA VAL A 199 -36.27 4.84 31.91
C VAL A 199 -36.78 3.45 31.54
N ARG A 200 -35.92 2.57 31.01
CA ARG A 200 -36.31 1.19 30.67
C ARG A 200 -36.73 0.33 31.87
N THR A 201 -36.27 0.63 33.07
CA THR A 201 -36.68 -0.09 34.30
C THR A 201 -37.98 0.45 34.89
N VAL A 202 -38.43 1.63 34.49
CA VAL A 202 -39.70 2.23 34.95
C VAL A 202 -40.86 1.87 34.00
N ASP A 203 -40.55 1.60 32.73
CA ASP A 203 -41.53 1.21 31.70
C ASP A 203 -41.74 -0.33 31.57
N ALA A 204 -41.13 -1.14 32.45
CA ALA A 204 -41.24 -2.61 32.50
C ALA A 204 -41.92 -3.06 33.78
#